data_AF-A0A317X3D4-F1
#
_entry.id   AF-A0A317X3D4-F1
#
_cell.length_a   1.000
_cell.length_b   1.000
_cell.length_c   1.000
_cell.angle_alpha   90.00
_cell.angle_beta   90.00
_cell.angle_gamma   90.00
#
_symmetry.space_group_name_H-M   'P 1'
#
loop_
_entity.id
_entity.type
_entity.pdbx_description
1 polymer ?
#
loop_
_entity_poly.entity_id
_entity_poly.type
_entity_poly.pdbx_seq_one_letter_code
_entity_poly.pdbx_strand_id
1 'polypeptide(L)'
;MGPAPSLTAMNERLEEPDQENAAFANAEAELNHHIGLLICYRMIRLSAIRHWTRWKKYQDLAPHEYVEYYPIRQELDLGEAFIDPETGAGLSTTDQDNEQLEPKRKLYFISHRWLDPVHPDPEGSQLTRIQQLPPRRPLAYNASSASNSGSSSSMTNDDPASEVLLFYDFSSLPQEPRTQDESETFKLGIMGLNDILSYMRVVILDDQEYMSRSWCLMEYFISSFKGSLILDENRNEGLHQLQQLAVVPNQGVGLAKSAIAEAEAIRGSKMGEIAMTFFAESFKSSSVTKGTDRQAIEDVFRSFIRDNIRVWRHEPHVGWKPAWLQDDQVDQILRGERMRLIDLPDTGMPVFRMPREIDSVVPQCAYDDEREALEPFWGRVLSLRGSNALARYFLLNDPVAQKEWDMVKKVNI
;
A
#
# COMPACT_ATOMS: atom_id res chain seq x y z
N MET A 1 15.21 -84.56 21.26
CA MET A 1 14.06 -84.09 22.05
C MET A 1 14.23 -82.60 22.23
N GLY A 2 13.44 -81.80 21.50
CA GLY A 2 13.57 -80.35 21.44
C GLY A 2 12.75 -79.63 22.53
N PRO A 3 13.10 -78.39 22.88
CA PRO A 3 12.33 -77.57 23.83
C PRO A 3 11.22 -76.77 23.14
N ALA A 4 10.16 -76.52 23.91
CA ALA A 4 8.95 -75.79 23.53
C ALA A 4 9.16 -74.26 23.46
N PRO A 5 8.35 -73.53 22.66
CA PRO A 5 8.55 -72.11 22.36
C PRO A 5 7.92 -71.17 23.40
N SER A 6 8.48 -69.96 23.45
CA SER A 6 8.09 -68.87 24.34
C SER A 6 6.90 -68.06 23.81
N LEU A 7 6.22 -67.40 24.76
CA LEU A 7 5.19 -66.39 24.52
C LEU A 7 5.81 -65.12 23.94
N THR A 8 5.36 -64.71 22.75
CA THR A 8 5.65 -63.39 22.17
C THR A 8 4.47 -62.47 22.45
N ALA A 9 4.74 -61.36 23.12
CA ALA A 9 3.76 -60.38 23.56
C ALA A 9 3.27 -59.48 22.41
N MET A 10 1.99 -59.13 22.51
CA MET A 10 1.29 -58.10 21.74
C MET A 10 1.89 -56.71 21.98
N ASN A 11 2.09 -55.95 20.89
CA ASN A 11 1.81 -54.51 20.79
C ASN A 11 2.18 -54.00 19.38
N GLU A 12 1.25 -54.13 18.43
CA GLU A 12 1.25 -53.30 17.22
C GLU A 12 0.19 -52.20 17.44
N ARG A 13 0.65 -51.01 17.82
CA ARG A 13 -0.14 -49.78 17.62
C ARG A 13 0.03 -49.41 16.16
N LEU A 14 -1.05 -49.56 15.39
CA LEU A 14 -1.19 -48.91 14.08
C LEU A 14 -1.18 -47.41 14.32
N GLU A 15 -0.12 -46.74 13.85
CA GLU A 15 -0.08 -45.29 13.74
C GLU A 15 -1.10 -44.89 12.66
N GLU A 16 -2.26 -44.39 13.08
CA GLU A 16 -3.19 -43.75 12.17
C GLU A 16 -2.52 -42.48 11.63
N PRO A 17 -2.47 -42.27 10.30
CA PRO A 17 -1.86 -41.08 9.73
C PRO A 17 -2.60 -39.84 10.24
N ASP A 18 -1.84 -38.84 10.69
CA ASP A 18 -2.32 -37.58 11.29
C ASP A 18 -3.48 -36.94 10.50
N GLN A 19 -4.71 -37.28 10.90
CA GLN A 19 -5.93 -36.68 10.34
C GLN A 19 -6.01 -35.18 10.61
N GLU A 20 -5.33 -34.69 11.66
CA GLU A 20 -5.22 -33.26 11.95
C GLU A 20 -4.43 -32.52 10.87
N ASN A 21 -3.33 -33.08 10.35
CA ASN A 21 -2.54 -32.44 9.29
C ASN A 21 -3.30 -32.37 7.96
N ALA A 22 -4.15 -33.36 7.68
CA ALA A 22 -5.00 -33.35 6.48
C ALA A 22 -6.14 -32.31 6.57
N ALA A 23 -6.67 -32.06 7.77
CA ALA A 23 -7.68 -31.04 8.00
C ALA A 23 -7.10 -29.62 7.87
N PHE A 24 -5.87 -29.39 8.36
CA PHE A 24 -5.16 -28.12 8.17
C PHE A 24 -4.81 -27.85 6.71
N ALA A 25 -4.31 -28.84 5.97
CA ALA A 25 -4.00 -28.69 4.55
C ALA A 25 -5.26 -28.39 3.69
N ASN A 26 -6.41 -28.99 4.03
CA ASN A 26 -7.68 -28.69 3.38
C ASN A 26 -8.23 -27.32 3.76
N ALA A 27 -8.10 -26.90 5.02
CA ALA A 27 -8.50 -25.57 5.46
C ALA A 27 -7.63 -24.50 4.82
N GLU A 28 -6.32 -24.72 4.68
CA GLU A 28 -5.42 -23.81 3.95
C GLU A 28 -5.74 -23.78 2.45
N ALA A 29 -6.11 -24.90 1.84
CA ALA A 29 -6.55 -24.93 0.44
C ALA A 29 -7.92 -24.25 0.22
N GLU A 30 -8.89 -24.44 1.12
CA GLU A 30 -10.18 -23.74 1.10
C GLU A 30 -10.03 -22.25 1.40
N LEU A 31 -9.14 -21.92 2.36
CA LEU A 31 -8.77 -20.56 2.67
C LEU A 31 -8.07 -19.95 1.46
N ASN A 32 -7.08 -20.58 0.83
CA ASN A 32 -6.48 -20.12 -0.43
C ASN A 32 -7.46 -20.09 -1.60
N HIS A 33 -8.56 -20.84 -1.57
CA HIS A 33 -9.64 -20.80 -2.55
C HIS A 33 -10.60 -19.62 -2.31
N HIS A 34 -10.89 -19.26 -1.06
CA HIS A 34 -11.74 -18.11 -0.67
C HIS A 34 -10.95 -16.78 -0.55
N ILE A 35 -9.70 -16.87 -0.12
CA ILE A 35 -8.58 -15.91 -0.18
C ILE A 35 -7.90 -15.99 -1.57
N GLY A 36 -8.53 -16.65 -2.54
CA GLY A 36 -8.08 -16.77 -3.95
C GLY A 36 -8.02 -15.47 -4.73
N LEU A 37 -8.01 -14.32 -4.05
CA LEU A 37 -7.81 -12.98 -4.60
C LEU A 37 -6.69 -12.23 -3.86
N LEU A 38 -5.74 -12.94 -3.23
CA LEU A 38 -4.46 -12.31 -2.89
C LEU A 38 -3.79 -11.92 -4.20
N ILE A 39 -3.92 -10.65 -4.55
CA ILE A 39 -3.26 -10.10 -5.72
C ILE A 39 -1.75 -10.28 -5.51
N CYS A 40 -1.15 -11.15 -6.32
CA CYS A 40 0.28 -11.30 -6.40
C CYS A 40 0.83 -10.23 -7.34
N TYR A 41 1.64 -9.33 -6.82
CA TYR A 41 2.35 -8.35 -7.61
C TYR A 41 3.80 -8.78 -7.81
N ARG A 42 4.33 -8.63 -9.03
CA ARG A 42 5.77 -8.76 -9.28
C ARG A 42 6.47 -7.47 -8.93
N MET A 43 7.16 -7.50 -7.81
CA MET A 43 7.94 -6.37 -7.30
C MET A 43 9.36 -6.45 -7.82
N ILE A 44 9.80 -5.45 -8.56
CA ILE A 44 11.06 -5.47 -9.28
C ILE A 44 12.16 -4.99 -8.34
N ARG A 45 13.30 -5.68 -8.34
CA ARG A 45 14.45 -5.26 -7.55
C ARG A 45 15.13 -4.07 -8.23
N LEU A 46 15.40 -3.01 -7.46
CA LEU A 46 16.12 -1.85 -8.01
C LEU A 46 17.54 -2.25 -8.49
N SER A 47 18.20 -3.19 -7.82
CA SER A 47 19.48 -3.74 -8.27
C SER A 47 19.40 -4.40 -9.65
N ALA A 48 18.31 -5.10 -9.97
CA ALA A 48 18.09 -5.66 -11.31
C ALA A 48 17.89 -4.55 -12.36
N ILE A 49 17.04 -3.56 -12.06
CA ILE A 49 16.72 -2.44 -12.95
C ILE A 49 17.96 -1.66 -13.37
N ARG A 50 18.96 -1.52 -12.51
CA ARG A 50 20.23 -0.83 -12.81
C ARG A 50 21.01 -1.42 -13.98
N HIS A 51 20.77 -2.68 -14.31
CA HIS A 51 21.44 -3.37 -15.41
C HIS A 51 20.56 -3.47 -16.66
N TRP A 52 19.31 -3.00 -16.59
CA TRP A 52 18.40 -3.01 -17.72
C TRP A 52 18.76 -1.90 -18.71
N THR A 53 18.64 -2.22 -20.00
CA THR A 53 18.74 -1.25 -21.09
C THR A 53 17.38 -0.74 -21.55
N ARG A 54 16.29 -1.43 -21.17
CA ARG A 54 14.90 -1.09 -21.45
C ARG A 54 13.99 -1.72 -20.40
N TRP A 55 12.77 -1.20 -20.25
CA TRP A 55 11.76 -1.88 -19.44
C TRP A 55 11.42 -3.24 -20.02
N LYS A 56 11.26 -4.21 -19.13
CA LYS A 56 10.83 -5.57 -19.47
C LYS A 56 9.36 -5.72 -19.19
N LYS A 57 8.64 -6.45 -20.04
CA LYS A 57 7.26 -6.83 -19.71
C LYS A 57 7.26 -7.75 -18.51
N TYR A 58 6.14 -7.81 -17.80
CA TYR A 58 5.87 -8.80 -16.76
C TYR A 58 6.30 -10.22 -17.14
N GLN A 59 5.97 -10.66 -18.37
CA GLN A 59 6.30 -12.00 -18.85
C GLN A 59 7.79 -12.22 -19.16
N ASP A 60 8.55 -11.14 -19.36
CA ASP A 60 9.97 -11.20 -19.76
C ASP A 60 10.93 -11.14 -18.55
N LEU A 61 10.40 -11.01 -17.33
CA LEU A 61 11.19 -10.94 -16.12
C LEU A 61 11.78 -12.31 -15.75
N ALA A 62 13.08 -12.35 -15.51
CA ALA A 62 13.71 -13.54 -14.94
C ALA A 62 13.43 -13.62 -13.42
N PRO A 63 13.34 -14.82 -12.82
CA PRO A 63 13.00 -14.98 -11.40
C PRO A 63 13.87 -14.18 -10.41
N HIS A 64 15.16 -14.00 -10.72
CA HIS A 64 16.08 -13.23 -9.88
C HIS A 64 15.86 -11.69 -9.94
N GLU A 65 15.06 -11.21 -10.89
CA GLU A 65 14.84 -9.77 -11.11
C GLU A 65 13.66 -9.22 -10.30
N TYR A 66 12.81 -10.10 -9.78
CA TYR A 66 11.61 -9.72 -9.04
C TYR A 66 11.45 -10.51 -7.75
N VAL A 67 10.41 -10.14 -7.01
CA VAL A 67 9.88 -10.83 -5.84
C VAL A 67 8.36 -10.87 -5.99
N GLU A 68 7.76 -12.01 -5.70
CA GLU A 68 6.31 -12.12 -5.60
C GLU A 68 5.83 -11.52 -4.29
N TYR A 69 4.89 -10.58 -4.37
CA TYR A 69 4.43 -9.80 -3.24
C TYR A 69 2.93 -9.89 -3.07
N TYR A 70 2.50 -10.22 -1.84
CA TYR A 70 1.11 -10.40 -1.46
C TYR A 70 0.76 -9.40 -0.35
N PRO A 71 0.06 -8.29 -0.65
CA PRO A 71 -0.16 -7.20 0.31
C PRO A 71 -0.80 -7.62 1.63
N ILE A 72 -1.78 -8.53 1.58
CA ILE A 72 -2.57 -8.96 2.76
C ILE A 72 -1.74 -9.84 3.71
N ARG A 73 -0.68 -10.52 3.25
CA ARG A 73 0.16 -11.35 4.13
C ARG A 73 1.02 -10.50 5.08
N GLN A 74 1.34 -9.26 4.72
CA GLN A 74 2.13 -8.37 5.57
C GLN A 74 1.30 -7.73 6.71
N GLU A 75 -0.01 -7.56 6.52
CA GLU A 75 -0.88 -6.97 7.54
C GLU A 75 -1.22 -7.90 8.70
N LEU A 76 -1.14 -9.21 8.49
CA LEU A 76 -1.59 -10.20 9.46
C LEU A 76 -0.49 -10.71 10.39
N ASP A 77 0.77 -10.29 10.19
CA ASP A 77 1.95 -10.80 10.93
C ASP A 77 1.99 -12.34 10.98
N LEU A 78 1.35 -13.01 10.01
CA LEU A 78 1.26 -14.46 9.87
C LEU A 78 2.57 -15.01 9.27
N GLY A 79 3.70 -14.58 9.81
CA GLY A 79 5.05 -14.89 9.34
C GLY A 79 5.44 -16.35 9.51
N GLU A 80 4.73 -17.26 8.84
CA GLU A 80 5.40 -18.41 8.29
C GLU A 80 6.10 -17.97 6.99
N ALA A 81 7.39 -18.25 6.92
CA ALA A 81 8.19 -17.96 5.74
C ALA A 81 7.51 -18.57 4.51
N PHE A 82 7.36 -17.77 3.45
CA PHE A 82 6.94 -18.28 2.15
C PHE A 82 7.92 -19.38 1.73
N ILE A 83 7.43 -20.61 1.63
CA ILE A 83 8.17 -21.72 1.07
C ILE A 83 8.11 -21.53 -0.44
N ASP A 84 9.25 -21.21 -1.06
CA ASP A 84 9.36 -21.16 -2.50
C ASP A 84 9.01 -22.55 -3.08
N PRO A 85 7.96 -22.67 -3.90
CA PRO A 85 7.50 -23.97 -4.40
C PRO A 85 8.46 -24.61 -5.41
N GLU A 86 9.34 -23.84 -6.05
CA GLU A 86 10.36 -24.37 -6.96
C GLU A 86 11.61 -24.85 -6.23
N THR A 87 12.00 -24.16 -5.15
CA THR A 87 13.22 -24.51 -4.42
C THR A 87 12.97 -25.34 -3.16
N GLY A 88 11.73 -25.40 -2.66
CA GLY A 88 11.37 -26.07 -1.41
C GLY A 88 12.05 -25.47 -0.17
N ALA A 89 12.75 -24.34 -0.33
CA ALA A 89 13.50 -23.69 0.72
C ALA A 89 12.54 -22.80 1.52
N GLY A 90 11.99 -23.33 2.60
CA GLY A 90 11.52 -22.48 3.69
C GLY A 90 12.72 -21.76 4.29
N LEU A 91 12.64 -20.44 4.52
CA LEU A 91 13.58 -19.76 5.42
C LEU A 91 13.44 -20.46 6.79
N SER A 92 14.43 -21.31 7.09
CA SER A 92 14.48 -22.11 8.30
C SER A 92 14.41 -21.19 9.52
N THR A 93 13.35 -21.37 10.32
CA THR A 93 13.07 -20.66 11.57
C THR A 93 13.81 -21.26 12.78
N THR A 94 14.74 -22.19 12.57
CA THR A 94 15.54 -22.79 13.65
C THR A 94 16.79 -21.96 13.92
N ASP A 95 16.61 -20.83 14.61
CA ASP A 95 17.58 -20.23 15.54
C ASP A 95 16.95 -18.97 16.19
N GLN A 96 16.02 -19.19 17.12
CA GLN A 96 15.28 -18.11 17.82
C GLN A 96 16.15 -17.22 18.72
N ASP A 97 17.42 -17.58 18.98
CA ASP A 97 18.33 -16.78 19.82
C ASP A 97 19.23 -15.82 19.02
N ASN A 98 19.08 -15.79 17.69
CA ASN A 98 19.83 -14.89 16.82
C ASN A 98 18.86 -14.23 15.82
N GLU A 99 17.85 -13.52 16.33
CA GLU A 99 16.98 -12.62 15.56
C GLU A 99 17.83 -11.48 14.95
N GLN A 100 18.61 -11.81 13.93
CA GLN A 100 19.05 -10.86 12.94
C GLN A 100 17.78 -10.43 12.21
N LEU A 101 17.21 -9.31 12.66
CA LEU A 101 16.09 -8.64 12.01
C LEU A 101 16.40 -8.52 10.52
N GLU A 102 15.73 -9.35 9.71
CA GLU A 102 15.81 -9.28 8.26
C GLU A 102 15.58 -7.83 7.84
N PRO A 103 16.49 -7.23 7.05
CA PRO A 103 16.41 -5.83 6.71
C PRO A 103 15.07 -5.52 6.03
N LYS A 104 14.31 -4.62 6.66
CA LYS A 104 12.99 -4.20 6.18
C LYS A 104 13.10 -3.60 4.78
N ARG A 105 12.60 -4.34 3.78
CA ARG A 105 12.60 -3.91 2.38
C ARG A 105 11.81 -2.60 2.20
N LYS A 106 12.32 -1.72 1.35
CA LYS A 106 11.66 -0.46 0.99
C LYS A 106 10.83 -0.66 -0.27
N LEU A 107 9.54 -0.36 -0.17
CA LEU A 107 8.57 -0.52 -1.26
C LEU A 107 8.28 0.83 -1.91
N TYR A 108 8.43 0.92 -3.24
CA TYR A 108 8.11 2.12 -4.01
C TYR A 108 7.15 1.83 -5.14
N PHE A 109 6.14 2.66 -5.29
CA PHE A 109 5.23 2.65 -6.42
C PHE A 109 5.68 3.72 -7.42
N ILE A 110 5.98 3.31 -8.65
CA ILE A 110 6.33 4.24 -9.72
C ILE A 110 5.08 4.64 -10.46
N SER A 111 4.67 5.87 -10.24
CA SER A 111 3.54 6.48 -10.93
C SER A 111 4.08 7.30 -12.11
N HIS A 112 3.67 6.92 -13.31
CA HIS A 112 4.23 7.45 -14.56
C HIS A 112 3.19 7.44 -15.67
N ARG A 113 3.49 8.19 -16.72
CA ARG A 113 2.70 8.18 -17.95
C ARG A 113 3.32 7.21 -18.96
N TRP A 114 2.48 6.40 -19.60
CA TRP A 114 2.85 5.70 -20.84
C TRP A 114 3.09 6.70 -21.98
N LEU A 115 4.32 6.74 -22.49
CA LEU A 115 4.75 7.62 -23.57
C LEU A 115 4.34 7.11 -24.96
N ASP A 116 4.17 5.80 -25.11
CA ASP A 116 3.74 5.17 -26.36
C ASP A 116 2.69 4.06 -26.08
N PRO A 117 1.72 3.81 -26.97
CA PRO A 117 0.69 2.79 -26.77
C PRO A 117 1.20 1.34 -26.67
N VAL A 118 2.39 1.06 -27.20
CA VAL A 118 3.01 -0.27 -27.22
C VAL A 118 3.98 -0.46 -26.07
N HIS A 119 4.69 0.60 -25.67
CA HIS A 119 5.70 0.54 -24.63
C HIS A 119 5.68 1.82 -23.77
N PRO A 120 5.69 1.74 -22.44
CA PRO A 120 5.53 2.92 -21.58
C PRO A 120 6.68 3.92 -21.72
N ASP A 121 7.89 3.47 -22.02
CA ASP A 121 9.09 4.30 -22.12
C ASP A 121 10.01 3.80 -23.25
N PRO A 122 9.66 4.03 -24.52
CA PRO A 122 10.36 3.46 -25.67
C PRO A 122 11.82 3.92 -25.77
N GLU A 123 12.10 5.14 -25.31
CA GLU A 123 13.43 5.77 -25.34
C GLU A 123 14.26 5.50 -24.08
N GLY A 124 13.72 4.81 -23.07
CA GLY A 124 14.44 4.50 -21.82
C GLY A 124 14.68 5.71 -20.89
N SER A 125 13.98 6.81 -21.13
CA SER A 125 14.14 8.06 -20.39
C SER A 125 13.65 7.95 -18.94
N GLN A 126 12.52 7.28 -18.70
CA GLN A 126 11.96 7.04 -17.38
C GLN A 126 12.78 5.98 -16.64
N LEU A 127 13.20 4.93 -17.34
CA LEU A 127 14.12 3.91 -16.81
C LEU A 127 15.38 4.55 -16.23
N THR A 128 16.02 5.44 -17.00
CA THR A 128 17.25 6.13 -16.59
C THR A 128 17.04 6.95 -15.31
N ARG A 129 15.88 7.58 -15.13
CA ARG A 129 15.53 8.31 -13.89
C ARG A 129 15.35 7.35 -12.71
N ILE A 130 14.75 6.18 -12.92
CA ILE A 130 14.54 5.21 -11.84
C ILE A 130 15.84 4.55 -11.39
N GLN A 131 16.74 4.23 -12.33
CA GLN A 131 18.07 3.69 -12.02
C GLN A 131 18.88 4.60 -11.11
N GLN A 132 18.55 5.89 -11.12
CA GLN A 132 19.15 6.94 -10.32
C GLN A 132 18.60 7.06 -8.90
N LEU A 133 17.52 6.33 -8.54
CA LEU A 133 16.94 6.35 -7.19
C LEU A 133 17.91 5.80 -6.13
N PRO A 134 17.84 6.32 -4.89
CA PRO A 134 18.61 5.80 -3.77
C PRO A 134 18.16 4.38 -3.39
N PRO A 135 19.02 3.60 -2.71
CA PRO A 135 20.36 3.97 -2.22
C PRO A 135 21.42 3.82 -3.31
N ARG A 136 22.16 4.89 -3.61
CA ARG A 136 23.36 4.78 -4.44
C ARG A 136 24.49 4.27 -3.58
N ARG A 137 25.26 3.30 -4.08
CA ARG A 137 26.54 2.99 -3.44
C ARG A 137 27.34 4.29 -3.45
N PRO A 138 27.82 4.80 -2.30
CA PRO A 138 28.77 5.90 -2.32
C PRO A 138 29.85 5.47 -3.30
N LEU A 139 30.06 6.25 -4.37
CA LEU A 139 31.19 6.01 -5.26
C LEU A 139 32.39 6.05 -4.33
N ALA A 140 32.93 4.87 -4.00
CA ALA A 140 34.09 4.75 -3.14
C ALA A 140 35.17 5.49 -3.90
N TYR A 141 35.35 6.76 -3.55
CA TYR A 141 36.32 7.63 -4.17
C TYR A 141 37.62 6.91 -3.89
N ASN A 142 38.27 6.41 -4.94
CA ASN A 142 39.48 5.61 -4.88
C ASN A 142 40.60 6.45 -4.25
N ALA A 143 40.55 6.63 -2.93
CA ALA A 143 41.61 7.14 -2.11
C ALA A 143 42.61 6.00 -1.95
N SER A 144 43.35 5.79 -3.04
CA SER A 144 44.74 5.32 -3.15
C SER A 144 45.49 5.19 -1.82
N SER A 145 45.06 4.26 -0.98
CA SER A 145 45.67 3.93 0.31
C SER A 145 46.14 2.50 0.20
N ALA A 146 47.30 2.37 -0.45
CA ALA A 146 48.07 1.15 -0.49
C ALA A 146 48.52 0.80 0.93
N SER A 147 47.82 -0.12 1.60
CA SER A 147 48.39 -0.84 2.73
C SER A 147 47.75 -2.21 2.90
N ASN A 148 48.53 -3.20 2.47
CA ASN A 148 48.49 -4.61 2.86
C ASN A 148 47.95 -4.86 4.27
N SER A 149 46.95 -5.74 4.39
CA SER A 149 47.00 -6.93 5.28
C SER A 149 45.68 -7.72 5.33
N GLY A 150 45.59 -8.77 4.50
CA GLY A 150 45.32 -10.15 4.95
C GLY A 150 43.98 -10.58 5.56
N SER A 151 42.94 -9.74 5.70
CA SER A 151 41.67 -10.20 6.28
C SER A 151 40.64 -10.59 5.22
N SER A 152 40.47 -11.90 5.03
CA SER A 152 39.44 -12.55 4.21
C SER A 152 38.04 -12.46 4.88
N SER A 153 37.63 -11.28 5.34
CA SER A 153 36.23 -11.08 5.69
C SER A 153 35.42 -11.18 4.40
N SER A 154 34.58 -12.21 4.33
CA SER A 154 33.53 -12.39 3.32
C SER A 154 32.61 -11.17 3.35
N MET A 155 33.06 -10.07 2.73
CA MET A 155 32.21 -8.92 2.45
C MET A 155 31.25 -9.37 1.37
N THR A 156 30.08 -9.86 1.80
CA THR A 156 28.92 -9.94 0.94
C THR A 156 28.75 -8.54 0.35
N ASN A 157 28.92 -8.45 -0.97
CA ASN A 157 28.68 -7.23 -1.73
C ASN A 157 27.18 -6.99 -1.78
N ASP A 158 26.55 -6.76 -0.62
CA ASP A 158 25.13 -6.49 -0.55
C ASP A 158 24.91 -5.09 -1.12
N ASP A 159 24.55 -5.04 -2.40
CA ASP A 159 24.10 -3.81 -3.04
C ASP A 159 22.86 -3.35 -2.27
N PRO A 160 22.88 -2.17 -1.62
CA PRO A 160 21.74 -1.70 -0.84
C PRO A 160 20.49 -1.49 -1.71
N ALA A 161 20.62 -1.43 -3.04
CA ALA A 161 19.48 -1.45 -3.95
C ALA A 161 18.73 -2.79 -4.00
N SER A 162 19.31 -3.87 -3.49
CA SER A 162 18.66 -5.17 -3.37
C SER A 162 17.57 -5.19 -2.30
N GLU A 163 17.60 -4.23 -1.36
CA GLU A 163 16.54 -4.01 -0.36
C GLU A 163 15.39 -3.15 -0.88
N VAL A 164 15.51 -2.61 -2.09
CA VAL A 164 14.49 -1.75 -2.71
C VAL A 164 13.69 -2.53 -3.73
N LEU A 165 12.37 -2.55 -3.53
CA LEU A 165 11.40 -3.17 -4.40
C LEU A 165 10.49 -2.13 -5.03
N LEU A 166 10.33 -2.23 -6.34
CA LEU A 166 9.60 -1.27 -7.16
C LEU A 166 8.35 -1.94 -7.75
N PHE A 167 7.21 -1.28 -7.65
CA PHE A 167 6.05 -1.58 -8.47
C PHE A 167 6.07 -0.65 -9.69
N TYR A 168 6.11 -1.24 -10.88
CA TYR A 168 6.02 -0.54 -12.15
C TYR A 168 5.03 -1.32 -13.03
N ASP A 169 3.85 -0.77 -13.29
CA ASP A 169 2.70 -1.50 -13.85
C ASP A 169 3.03 -2.44 -15.02
N PHE A 170 3.84 -2.00 -15.98
CA PHE A 170 4.25 -2.74 -17.17
C PHE A 170 5.06 -3.99 -16.87
N SER A 171 5.87 -3.94 -15.80
CA SER A 171 6.70 -5.04 -15.33
C SER A 171 6.04 -5.80 -14.17
N SER A 172 5.11 -5.18 -13.45
CA SER A 172 4.48 -5.73 -12.25
C SER A 172 3.14 -6.41 -12.50
N LEU A 173 2.50 -6.16 -13.64
CA LEU A 173 1.22 -6.76 -14.06
C LEU A 173 1.31 -7.36 -15.47
N PRO A 174 0.56 -8.45 -15.77
CA PRO A 174 0.57 -9.05 -17.10
C PRO A 174 0.23 -8.08 -18.23
N GLN A 175 1.01 -8.11 -19.31
CA GLN A 175 0.84 -7.23 -20.48
C GLN A 175 0.33 -8.00 -21.69
N GLU A 176 -0.27 -7.30 -22.67
CA GLU A 176 -0.77 -7.94 -23.89
C GLU A 176 0.36 -8.53 -24.77
N PRO A 177 0.10 -9.67 -25.46
CA PRO A 177 -1.11 -10.50 -25.38
C PRO A 177 -1.17 -11.30 -24.07
N ARG A 178 -2.32 -11.27 -23.37
CA ARG A 178 -2.52 -12.00 -22.11
C ARG A 178 -3.23 -13.34 -22.31
N THR A 179 -2.88 -14.34 -21.51
CA THR A 179 -3.73 -15.52 -21.30
C THR A 179 -5.00 -15.15 -20.53
N GLN A 180 -5.94 -16.11 -20.39
CA GLN A 180 -7.15 -15.91 -19.59
C GLN A 180 -6.79 -15.62 -18.12
N ASP A 181 -5.92 -16.44 -17.52
CA ASP A 181 -5.49 -16.30 -16.12
C ASP A 181 -4.73 -14.98 -15.90
N GLU A 182 -3.88 -14.59 -16.86
CA GLU A 182 -3.19 -13.29 -16.83
C GLU A 182 -4.17 -12.12 -16.94
N SER A 183 -5.26 -12.28 -17.69
CA SER A 183 -6.30 -11.25 -17.81
C SER A 183 -7.06 -11.08 -16.50
N GLU A 184 -7.34 -12.16 -15.79
CA GLU A 184 -7.95 -12.14 -14.45
C GLU A 184 -6.98 -11.53 -13.43
N THR A 185 -5.72 -11.96 -13.43
CA THR A 185 -4.66 -11.40 -12.59
C THR A 185 -4.51 -9.90 -12.81
N PHE A 186 -4.49 -9.44 -14.07
CA PHE A 186 -4.42 -8.01 -14.36
C PHE A 186 -5.65 -7.25 -13.85
N LYS A 187 -6.87 -7.76 -14.06
CA LYS A 187 -8.10 -7.11 -13.58
C LYS A 187 -8.06 -6.94 -12.06
N LEU A 188 -7.70 -8.00 -11.34
CA LEU A 188 -7.53 -7.96 -9.89
C LEU A 188 -6.42 -6.98 -9.49
N GLY A 189 -5.28 -7.03 -10.19
CA GLY A 189 -4.16 -6.10 -10.07
C GLY A 189 -4.58 -4.64 -10.07
N ILE A 190 -5.36 -4.24 -11.09
CA ILE A 190 -5.91 -2.89 -11.24
C ILE A 190 -6.88 -2.55 -10.11
N MET A 191 -7.77 -3.47 -9.74
CA MET A 191 -8.73 -3.25 -8.64
C MET A 191 -8.01 -3.03 -7.29
N GLY A 192 -6.87 -3.69 -7.06
CA GLY A 192 -6.08 -3.53 -5.84
C GLY A 192 -5.11 -2.36 -5.81
N LEU A 193 -5.02 -1.54 -6.86
CA LEU A 193 -4.07 -0.41 -6.89
C LEU A 193 -4.32 0.61 -5.76
N ASN A 194 -5.58 0.86 -5.40
CA ASN A 194 -5.91 1.77 -4.28
C ASN A 194 -5.31 1.26 -2.95
N ASP A 195 -5.34 -0.05 -2.76
CA ASP A 195 -4.77 -0.67 -1.58
C ASP A 195 -3.24 -0.57 -1.63
N ILE A 196 -2.61 -0.98 -2.73
CA ILE A 196 -1.14 -0.97 -2.83
C ILE A 196 -0.54 0.44 -2.65
N LEU A 197 -1.16 1.48 -3.22
CA LEU A 197 -0.76 2.88 -3.07
C LEU A 197 -0.76 3.36 -1.61
N SER A 198 -1.57 2.71 -0.76
CA SER A 198 -1.61 3.00 0.67
C SER A 198 -0.44 2.39 1.45
N TYR A 199 0.27 1.40 0.91
CA TYR A 199 1.38 0.72 1.60
C TYR A 199 2.75 1.11 1.07
N MET A 200 2.79 1.79 -0.06
CA MET A 200 4.01 2.06 -0.80
C MET A 200 4.35 3.53 -0.82
N ARG A 201 5.64 3.82 -0.90
CA ARG A 201 6.13 5.18 -1.15
C ARG A 201 5.95 5.49 -2.62
N VAL A 202 5.27 6.58 -2.96
CA VAL A 202 4.95 6.90 -4.35
C VAL A 202 5.97 7.86 -4.93
N VAL A 203 6.48 7.52 -6.10
CA VAL A 203 7.42 8.31 -6.91
C VAL A 203 6.69 8.72 -8.18
N ILE A 204 6.50 10.03 -8.36
CA ILE A 204 5.89 10.61 -9.56
C ILE A 204 7.00 11.00 -10.52
N LEU A 205 7.03 10.36 -11.70
CA LEU A 205 7.95 10.73 -12.77
C LEU A 205 7.32 11.83 -13.63
N ASP A 206 7.99 12.98 -13.71
CA ASP A 206 7.46 14.14 -14.41
C ASP A 206 7.46 13.95 -15.93
N ASP A 207 6.31 14.26 -16.52
CA ASP A 207 6.05 14.36 -17.94
C ASP A 207 5.08 15.53 -18.17
N GLN A 208 5.26 16.29 -19.25
CA GLN A 208 4.48 17.50 -19.52
C GLN A 208 2.96 17.25 -19.58
N GLU A 209 2.54 16.04 -19.96
CA GLU A 209 1.13 15.68 -20.03
C GLU A 209 0.76 14.63 -19.00
N TYR A 210 1.54 14.47 -17.94
CA TYR A 210 1.27 13.56 -16.83
C TYR A 210 -0.16 13.76 -16.28
N MET A 211 -0.52 15.01 -16.00
CA MET A 211 -1.84 15.39 -15.47
C MET A 211 -2.98 15.24 -16.47
N SER A 212 -2.69 14.98 -17.75
CA SER A 212 -3.74 14.73 -18.76
C SER A 212 -4.30 13.31 -18.70
N ARG A 213 -3.78 12.44 -17.83
CA ARG A 213 -4.11 11.01 -17.78
C ARG A 213 -4.83 10.68 -16.49
N SER A 214 -6.06 10.16 -16.58
CA SER A 214 -6.91 9.91 -15.42
C SER A 214 -6.29 8.96 -14.38
N TRP A 215 -5.54 7.94 -14.82
CA TRP A 215 -4.82 7.03 -13.92
C TRP A 215 -3.70 7.74 -13.15
N CYS A 216 -2.86 8.50 -13.84
CA CYS A 216 -1.78 9.29 -13.25
C CYS A 216 -2.32 10.32 -12.23
N LEU A 217 -3.44 10.97 -12.56
CA LEU A 217 -4.15 11.87 -11.64
C LEU A 217 -4.63 11.15 -10.38
N MET A 218 -5.20 9.95 -10.54
CA MET A 218 -5.68 9.14 -9.41
C MET A 218 -4.55 8.74 -8.48
N GLU A 219 -3.46 8.22 -9.02
CA GLU A 219 -2.28 7.82 -8.24
C GLU A 219 -1.69 9.02 -7.48
N TYR A 220 -1.57 10.18 -8.15
CA TYR A 220 -1.04 11.39 -7.53
C TYR A 220 -1.97 11.94 -6.45
N PHE A 221 -3.28 11.94 -6.68
CA PHE A 221 -4.26 12.36 -5.69
C PHE A 221 -4.26 11.45 -4.46
N ILE A 222 -4.36 10.13 -4.65
CA ILE A 222 -4.39 9.15 -3.56
C ILE A 222 -3.11 9.24 -2.74
N SER A 223 -1.95 9.30 -3.40
CA SER A 223 -0.65 9.37 -2.71
C SER A 223 -0.45 10.67 -1.94
N SER A 224 -0.88 11.80 -2.50
CA SER A 224 -0.88 13.10 -1.81
C SER A 224 -1.81 13.06 -0.60
N PHE A 225 -3.04 12.56 -0.76
CA PHE A 225 -4.02 12.46 0.32
C PHE A 225 -3.55 11.52 1.45
N LYS A 226 -2.84 10.45 1.11
CA LYS A 226 -2.29 9.48 2.07
C LYS A 226 -0.97 9.91 2.70
N GLY A 227 -0.34 10.96 2.17
CA GLY A 227 1.01 11.35 2.58
C GLY A 227 2.07 10.31 2.22
N SER A 228 1.83 9.47 1.21
CA SER A 228 2.77 8.44 0.75
C SER A 228 3.67 8.90 -0.39
N LEU A 229 3.38 10.07 -0.96
CA LEU A 229 4.21 10.70 -1.97
C LEU A 229 5.56 11.09 -1.37
N ILE A 230 6.65 10.70 -2.04
CA ILE A 230 8.02 11.01 -1.58
C ILE A 230 8.85 11.76 -2.62
N LEU A 231 8.49 11.66 -3.90
CA LEU A 231 9.10 12.42 -4.97
C LEU A 231 7.98 12.93 -5.87
N ASP A 232 7.90 14.25 -5.97
CA ASP A 232 6.94 14.98 -6.79
C ASP A 232 7.71 15.81 -7.81
N GLU A 233 8.03 15.21 -8.96
CA GLU A 233 8.69 15.95 -10.03
C GLU A 233 7.73 16.95 -10.73
N ASN A 234 6.41 16.72 -10.66
CA ASN A 234 5.39 17.55 -11.32
C ASN A 234 5.09 18.86 -10.55
N ARG A 235 5.34 18.88 -9.23
CA ARG A 235 5.31 20.08 -8.37
C ARG A 235 3.98 20.84 -8.40
N ASN A 236 2.85 20.14 -8.42
CA ASN A 236 1.55 20.80 -8.36
C ASN A 236 1.31 21.39 -6.96
N GLU A 237 1.14 22.71 -6.86
CA GLU A 237 0.98 23.39 -5.56
C GLU A 237 -0.23 22.89 -4.76
N GLY A 238 -1.35 22.59 -5.42
CA GLY A 238 -2.56 22.10 -4.76
C GLY A 238 -2.37 20.73 -4.13
N LEU A 239 -1.70 19.82 -4.85
CA LEU A 239 -1.40 18.48 -4.35
C LEU A 239 -0.28 18.48 -3.32
N HIS A 240 0.69 19.39 -3.43
CA HIS A 240 1.66 19.63 -2.37
C HIS A 240 0.97 20.09 -1.08
N GLN A 241 0.04 21.05 -1.16
CA GLN A 241 -0.75 21.48 0.00
C GLN A 241 -1.57 20.32 0.58
N LEU A 242 -2.17 19.48 -0.27
CA LEU A 242 -2.90 18.29 0.17
C LEU A 242 -1.99 17.32 0.94
N GLN A 243 -0.78 17.08 0.43
CA GLN A 243 0.22 16.24 1.06
C GLN A 243 0.67 16.80 2.41
N GLN A 244 0.92 18.10 2.51
CA GLN A 244 1.28 18.74 3.79
C GLN A 244 0.17 18.56 4.82
N LEU A 245 -1.09 18.72 4.41
CA LEU A 245 -2.24 18.45 5.29
C LEU A 245 -2.33 16.97 5.65
N ALA A 246 -1.90 16.03 4.80
CA ALA A 246 -1.93 14.60 5.10
C ALA A 246 -0.82 14.16 6.07
N VAL A 247 0.38 14.72 5.95
CA VAL A 247 1.56 14.29 6.70
C VAL A 247 1.71 15.00 8.04
N VAL A 248 1.45 16.31 8.09
CA VAL A 248 1.76 17.11 9.28
C VAL A 248 0.70 16.89 10.35
N PRO A 249 1.04 16.25 11.50
CA PRO A 249 0.11 16.19 12.62
C PRO A 249 -0.14 17.59 13.16
N ASN A 250 -1.31 17.84 13.73
CA ASN A 250 -1.67 19.12 14.32
C ASN A 250 -0.78 19.43 15.56
N GLN A 251 0.41 20.02 15.36
CA GLN A 251 1.42 20.24 16.40
C GLN A 251 1.05 21.31 17.45
N GLY A 252 -0.04 22.05 17.25
CA GLY A 252 -0.44 23.16 18.15
C GLY A 252 -1.69 22.89 18.99
N VAL A 253 -2.28 21.70 18.89
CA VAL A 253 -3.58 21.46 19.51
C VAL A 253 -3.39 20.99 20.95
N GLY A 254 -3.88 21.78 21.91
CA GLY A 254 -3.83 21.43 23.32
C GLY A 254 -4.44 20.05 23.58
N LEU A 255 -4.00 19.37 24.65
CA LEU A 255 -4.38 17.99 25.02
C LEU A 255 -5.89 17.74 25.23
N ALA A 256 -6.74 18.77 25.09
CA ALA A 256 -8.18 18.64 25.19
C ALA A 256 -8.74 17.92 23.96
N LYS A 257 -9.43 16.78 24.18
CA LYS A 257 -10.04 15.94 23.14
C LYS A 257 -10.91 16.73 22.14
N SER A 258 -11.62 17.76 22.61
CA SER A 258 -12.46 18.61 21.75
C SER A 258 -11.67 19.46 20.77
N ALA A 259 -10.51 20.00 21.19
CA ALA A 259 -9.65 20.80 20.33
C ALA A 259 -9.01 19.92 19.24
N ILE A 260 -8.63 18.67 19.59
CA ILE A 260 -8.14 17.68 18.62
C ILE A 260 -9.22 17.35 17.59
N ALA A 261 -10.44 17.06 18.04
CA ALA A 261 -11.56 16.77 17.14
C ALA A 261 -11.88 17.95 16.20
N GLU A 262 -11.86 19.19 16.71
CA GLU A 262 -12.07 20.39 15.90
C GLU A 262 -10.96 20.59 14.87
N ALA A 263 -9.69 20.43 15.25
CA ALA A 263 -8.57 20.55 14.33
C ALA A 263 -8.58 19.47 13.24
N GLU A 264 -8.93 18.23 13.58
CA GLU A 264 -9.13 17.16 12.59
C GLU A 264 -10.34 17.43 11.69
N ALA A 265 -11.42 18.02 12.21
CA ALA A 265 -12.57 18.43 11.40
C ALA A 265 -12.18 19.48 10.35
N ILE A 266 -11.51 20.54 10.80
CA ILE A 266 -11.01 21.62 9.94
C ILE A 266 -10.05 21.08 8.87
N ARG A 267 -9.10 20.22 9.29
CA ARG A 267 -8.16 19.56 8.39
C ARG A 267 -8.87 18.72 7.35
N GLY A 268 -9.79 17.84 7.77
CA GLY A 268 -10.58 17.00 6.87
C GLY A 268 -11.40 17.81 5.86
N SER A 269 -11.97 18.94 6.30
CA SER A 269 -12.68 19.86 5.40
C SER A 269 -11.76 20.47 4.34
N LYS A 270 -10.59 20.98 4.74
CA LYS A 270 -9.64 21.59 3.80
C LYS A 270 -9.11 20.56 2.79
N MET A 271 -8.81 19.35 3.25
CA MET A 271 -8.44 18.24 2.35
C MET A 271 -9.54 17.95 1.34
N GLY A 272 -10.81 17.92 1.79
CA GLY A 272 -11.94 17.71 0.90
C GLY A 272 -12.20 18.87 -0.08
N GLU A 273 -11.95 20.12 0.32
CA GLU A 273 -12.03 21.28 -0.58
C GLU A 273 -10.97 21.22 -1.69
N ILE A 274 -9.73 20.88 -1.35
CA ILE A 274 -8.66 20.70 -2.33
C ILE A 274 -9.01 19.54 -3.26
N ALA A 275 -9.51 18.43 -2.72
CA ALA A 275 -9.98 17.30 -3.53
C ALA A 275 -11.08 17.69 -4.51
N MET A 276 -12.12 18.38 -4.05
CA MET A 276 -13.21 18.85 -4.92
C MET A 276 -12.69 19.74 -6.06
N THR A 277 -11.82 20.70 -5.74
CA THR A 277 -11.24 21.62 -6.72
C THR A 277 -10.43 20.85 -7.77
N PHE A 278 -9.63 19.89 -7.30
CA PHE A 278 -8.86 19.00 -8.17
C PHE A 278 -9.76 18.20 -9.13
N PHE A 279 -10.85 17.60 -8.65
CA PHE A 279 -11.78 16.85 -9.50
C PHE A 279 -12.51 17.74 -10.52
N ALA A 280 -12.95 18.92 -10.11
CA ALA A 280 -13.65 19.87 -10.96
C ALA A 280 -12.80 20.29 -12.18
N GLU A 281 -11.50 20.49 -11.97
CA GLU A 281 -10.59 21.07 -12.95
C GLU A 281 -9.83 20.00 -13.74
N SER A 282 -9.17 19.07 -13.04
CA SER A 282 -8.21 18.14 -13.64
C SER A 282 -8.89 16.87 -14.16
N PHE A 283 -9.73 16.23 -13.35
CA PHE A 283 -10.34 14.94 -13.74
C PHE A 283 -11.38 15.10 -14.86
N LYS A 284 -12.07 16.24 -14.92
CA LYS A 284 -13.01 16.52 -16.01
C LYS A 284 -12.32 16.64 -17.36
N SER A 285 -11.11 17.20 -17.39
CA SER A 285 -10.33 17.46 -18.60
C SER A 285 -9.38 16.32 -18.97
N SER A 286 -9.18 15.34 -18.09
CA SER A 286 -8.27 14.23 -18.34
C SER A 286 -8.80 13.24 -19.38
N SER A 287 -7.85 12.75 -20.17
CA SER A 287 -8.05 11.73 -21.18
C SER A 287 -7.97 10.34 -20.56
N VAL A 288 -8.74 9.42 -21.15
CA VAL A 288 -8.69 8.00 -20.83
C VAL A 288 -8.46 7.23 -22.13
N THR A 289 -7.55 6.25 -22.10
CA THR A 289 -7.18 5.49 -23.31
C THR A 289 -8.37 4.72 -23.86
N LYS A 290 -9.19 4.15 -22.97
CA LYS A 290 -10.42 3.43 -23.31
C LYS A 290 -11.58 4.03 -22.53
N GLY A 291 -12.75 4.16 -23.17
CA GLY A 291 -13.94 4.71 -22.52
C GLY A 291 -14.38 3.93 -21.27
N THR A 292 -14.15 2.61 -21.25
CA THR A 292 -14.42 1.73 -20.10
C THR A 292 -13.56 2.05 -18.88
N ASP A 293 -12.34 2.55 -19.09
CA ASP A 293 -11.41 2.85 -18.02
C ASP A 293 -11.90 4.04 -17.19
N ARG A 294 -12.69 4.95 -17.80
CA ARG A 294 -13.22 6.11 -17.09
C ARG A 294 -14.12 5.69 -15.93
N GLN A 295 -15.06 4.79 -16.18
CA GLN A 295 -15.99 4.30 -15.16
C GLN A 295 -15.24 3.58 -14.04
N ALA A 296 -14.27 2.73 -14.38
CA ALA A 296 -13.47 2.03 -13.39
C ALA A 296 -12.70 3.00 -12.47
N ILE A 297 -12.09 4.05 -13.05
CA ILE A 297 -11.39 5.08 -12.28
C ILE A 297 -12.39 5.88 -11.41
N GLU A 298 -13.55 6.24 -11.96
CA GLU A 298 -14.61 6.92 -11.20
C GLU A 298 -15.11 6.07 -10.03
N ASP A 299 -15.24 4.76 -10.20
CA ASP A 299 -15.64 3.82 -9.15
C ASP A 299 -14.56 3.71 -8.06
N VAL A 300 -13.28 3.67 -8.45
CA VAL A 300 -12.16 3.72 -7.50
C VAL A 300 -12.17 5.02 -6.71
N PHE A 301 -12.33 6.17 -7.37
CA PHE A 301 -12.42 7.45 -6.68
C PHE A 301 -13.66 7.56 -5.79
N ARG A 302 -14.81 7.06 -6.23
CA ARG A 302 -16.04 7.01 -5.43
C ARG A 302 -15.79 6.24 -4.13
N SER A 303 -15.19 5.05 -4.25
CA SER A 303 -14.82 4.23 -3.11
C SER A 303 -13.85 4.98 -2.19
N PHE A 304 -12.79 5.56 -2.75
CA PHE A 304 -11.79 6.31 -2.01
C PHE A 304 -12.38 7.51 -1.26
N ILE A 305 -13.18 8.34 -1.92
CA ILE A 305 -13.83 9.52 -1.32
C ILE A 305 -14.75 9.10 -0.19
N ARG A 306 -15.59 8.08 -0.41
CA ARG A 306 -16.50 7.54 0.61
C ARG A 306 -15.72 7.05 1.84
N ASP A 307 -14.60 6.37 1.60
CA ASP A 307 -13.83 5.72 2.65
C ASP A 307 -12.92 6.68 3.42
N ASN A 308 -12.48 7.79 2.80
CA ASN A 308 -11.43 8.65 3.37
C ASN A 308 -11.88 10.09 3.65
N ILE A 309 -12.94 10.58 3.02
CA ILE A 309 -13.49 11.91 3.29
C ILE A 309 -14.67 11.76 4.26
N ARG A 310 -14.67 12.59 5.31
CA ARG A 310 -15.67 12.58 6.38
C ARG A 310 -16.39 13.92 6.39
N VAL A 311 -17.71 13.86 6.54
CA VAL A 311 -18.50 15.04 6.90
C VAL A 311 -18.41 15.20 8.41
N TRP A 312 -18.28 16.42 8.91
CA TRP A 312 -18.22 16.69 10.34
C TRP A 312 -19.49 17.40 10.78
N ARG A 313 -20.14 16.84 11.81
CA ARG A 313 -21.36 17.39 12.40
C ARG A 313 -21.08 17.75 13.85
N HIS A 314 -21.53 18.93 14.27
CA HIS A 314 -21.43 19.35 15.67
C HIS A 314 -22.66 18.90 16.46
N GLU A 315 -22.46 18.09 17.49
CA GLU A 315 -23.49 17.65 18.43
C GLU A 315 -23.34 18.40 19.78
N PRO A 316 -24.37 19.10 20.30
CA PRO A 316 -24.26 20.02 21.46
C PRO A 316 -23.62 19.47 22.75
N HIS A 317 -23.52 18.16 22.91
CA HIS A 317 -22.95 17.51 24.10
C HIS A 317 -21.79 16.55 23.79
N VAL A 318 -21.53 16.28 22.51
CA VAL A 318 -20.49 15.36 22.05
C VAL A 318 -19.35 16.13 21.37
N GLY A 319 -19.63 17.32 20.84
CA GLY A 319 -18.71 18.11 20.04
C GLY A 319 -18.73 17.67 18.57
N TRP A 320 -17.60 17.80 17.89
CA TRP A 320 -17.46 17.40 16.49
C TRP A 320 -17.41 15.88 16.34
N LYS A 321 -18.32 15.34 15.52
CA LYS A 321 -18.39 13.92 15.20
C LYS A 321 -18.28 13.69 13.69
N PRO A 322 -17.45 12.75 13.24
CA PRO A 322 -17.40 12.37 11.84
C PRO A 322 -18.65 11.58 11.44
N ALA A 323 -19.14 11.84 10.24
CA ALA A 323 -20.20 11.14 9.54
C ALA A 323 -19.70 10.72 8.17
N TRP A 324 -20.21 9.59 7.69
CA TRP A 324 -19.91 9.09 6.35
C TRP A 324 -20.64 9.92 5.30
N LEU A 325 -19.98 10.17 4.17
CA LEU A 325 -20.60 10.75 2.99
C LEU A 325 -21.69 9.80 2.48
N GLN A 326 -22.83 10.36 2.12
CA GLN A 326 -23.87 9.66 1.37
C GLN A 326 -23.49 9.55 -0.12
N ASP A 327 -24.07 8.61 -0.86
CA ASP A 327 -23.70 8.37 -2.26
C ASP A 327 -23.94 9.59 -3.15
N ASP A 328 -25.06 10.30 -2.94
CA ASP A 328 -25.36 11.55 -3.64
C ASP A 328 -24.31 12.64 -3.34
N GLN A 329 -23.75 12.63 -2.13
CA GLN A 329 -22.70 13.55 -1.75
C GLN A 329 -21.36 13.22 -2.45
N VAL A 330 -20.99 11.94 -2.50
CA VAL A 330 -19.80 11.51 -3.25
C VAL A 330 -19.93 11.90 -4.72
N ASP A 331 -21.12 11.71 -5.28
CA ASP A 331 -21.47 12.12 -6.65
C ASP A 331 -21.30 13.62 -6.90
N GLN A 332 -21.74 14.47 -5.97
CA GLN A 332 -21.54 15.92 -6.06
C GLN A 332 -20.04 16.28 -6.10
N ILE A 333 -19.23 15.66 -5.23
CA ILE A 333 -17.77 15.88 -5.20
C ILE A 333 -17.12 15.49 -6.53
N LEU A 334 -17.48 14.32 -7.09
CA LEU A 334 -16.94 13.85 -8.38
C LEU A 334 -17.32 14.77 -9.54
N ARG A 335 -18.48 15.43 -9.48
CA ARG A 335 -18.89 16.45 -10.46
C ARG A 335 -18.21 17.81 -10.24
N GLY A 336 -17.41 17.96 -9.18
CA GLY A 336 -16.79 19.24 -8.82
C GLY A 336 -17.78 20.24 -8.22
N GLU A 337 -18.93 19.77 -7.74
CA GLU A 337 -19.93 20.62 -7.09
C GLU A 337 -19.45 20.95 -5.67
N ARG A 338 -19.50 22.25 -5.32
CA ARG A 338 -19.05 22.70 -4.00
C ARG A 338 -19.97 22.15 -2.91
N MET A 339 -19.38 21.45 -1.96
CA MET A 339 -20.07 20.91 -0.79
C MET A 339 -19.48 21.44 0.50
N ARG A 340 -20.33 21.74 1.48
CA ARG A 340 -19.88 22.00 2.85
C ARG A 340 -19.65 20.67 3.57
N LEU A 341 -18.39 20.38 3.88
CA LEU A 341 -18.01 19.17 4.63
C LEU A 341 -18.05 19.37 6.16
N ILE A 342 -18.17 20.61 6.61
CA ILE A 342 -18.40 20.96 8.02
C ILE A 342 -19.74 21.70 8.09
N ASP A 343 -20.65 21.17 8.90
CA ASP A 343 -21.86 21.87 9.27
C ASP A 343 -21.58 22.72 10.52
N LEU A 344 -21.15 23.96 10.29
CA LEU A 344 -20.92 24.93 11.37
C LEU A 344 -22.28 25.32 11.95
N PRO A 345 -22.51 25.16 13.27
CA PRO A 345 -23.78 25.57 13.85
C PRO A 345 -23.93 27.09 13.71
N ASP A 346 -25.12 27.55 13.32
CA ASP A 346 -25.51 28.97 13.24
C ASP A 346 -25.57 29.59 14.65
N THR A 347 -24.41 29.69 15.28
CA THR A 347 -24.25 30.09 16.68
C THR A 347 -24.11 31.61 16.84
N GLY A 348 -24.01 32.36 15.74
CA GLY A 348 -23.69 33.78 15.76
C GLY A 348 -22.29 34.10 16.31
N MET A 349 -21.49 33.08 16.63
CA MET A 349 -20.11 33.23 17.09
C MET A 349 -19.21 33.58 15.90
N PRO A 350 -18.23 34.49 16.06
CA PRO A 350 -17.33 34.84 14.98
C PRO A 350 -16.54 33.60 14.55
N VAL A 351 -16.63 33.26 13.26
CA VAL A 351 -15.87 32.19 12.62
C VAL A 351 -14.40 32.32 13.03
N PHE A 352 -13.87 31.30 13.69
CA PHE A 352 -12.44 31.25 14.02
C PHE A 352 -11.68 31.40 12.69
N ARG A 353 -11.00 32.54 12.50
CA ARG A 353 -10.23 32.77 11.28
C ARG A 353 -9.01 31.86 11.35
N MET A 354 -9.02 30.82 10.54
CA MET A 354 -7.83 30.05 10.23
C MET A 354 -6.68 31.00 9.87
N PRO A 355 -5.43 30.70 10.29
CA PRO A 355 -4.26 31.39 9.79
C PRO A 355 -4.31 31.40 8.26
N ARG A 356 -4.20 32.60 7.66
CA ARG A 356 -4.28 32.74 6.19
C ARG A 356 -3.10 32.07 5.49
N GLU A 357 -2.00 31.91 6.19
CA GLU A 357 -0.76 31.31 5.72
C GLU A 357 -0.36 30.26 6.75
N ILE A 358 -0.41 28.99 6.34
CA ILE A 358 0.39 27.94 6.97
C ILE A 358 1.79 28.17 6.42
N ASP A 359 2.81 28.32 7.27
CA ASP A 359 4.19 28.48 6.81
C ASP A 359 4.52 27.34 5.82
N SER A 360 4.61 27.71 4.54
CA SER A 360 4.70 26.76 3.42
C SER A 360 6.11 26.21 3.21
N VAL A 361 7.06 26.60 4.07
CA VAL A 361 8.46 26.22 3.96
C VAL A 361 8.70 25.06 4.92
N VAL A 362 8.55 23.84 4.41
CA VAL A 362 9.12 22.66 5.07
C VAL A 362 10.63 22.67 4.80
N PRO A 363 11.48 22.59 5.84
CA PRO A 363 12.92 22.46 5.65
C PRO A 363 13.22 21.23 4.79
N GLN A 364 13.98 21.43 3.72
CA GLN A 364 14.38 20.37 2.79
C GLN A 364 15.23 19.26 3.46
N CYS A 365 15.63 19.45 4.71
CA CYS A 365 16.26 18.44 5.55
C CYS A 365 15.28 17.42 6.17
N ALA A 366 13.96 17.55 5.96
CA ALA A 366 12.98 16.56 6.40
C ALA A 366 13.16 15.18 5.73
N TYR A 367 13.72 15.14 4.51
CA TYR A 367 13.83 13.91 3.72
C TYR A 367 14.89 12.92 4.21
N ASP A 368 15.91 13.36 4.93
CA ASP A 368 17.04 12.50 5.32
C ASP A 368 16.81 11.77 6.67
N ASP A 369 15.97 12.32 7.56
CA ASP A 369 15.61 11.75 8.88
C ASP A 369 14.14 11.27 8.99
N GLU A 370 13.40 11.27 7.87
CA GLU A 370 11.97 10.94 7.76
C GLU A 370 11.58 9.53 8.28
N ARG A 371 12.57 8.64 8.42
CA ARG A 371 12.37 7.26 8.91
C ARG A 371 11.81 7.23 10.33
N GLU A 372 12.25 8.13 11.21
CA GLU A 372 11.76 8.20 12.60
C GLU A 372 10.43 8.95 12.72
N ALA A 373 10.17 9.92 11.83
CA ALA A 373 8.97 10.76 11.89
C ALA A 373 7.72 10.06 11.34
N LEU A 374 7.86 9.27 10.28
CA LEU A 374 6.74 8.64 9.57
C LEU A 374 6.42 7.22 10.04
N GLU A 375 7.37 6.51 10.67
CA GLU A 375 7.13 5.16 11.17
C GLU A 375 5.93 5.08 12.16
N PRO A 376 5.78 5.99 13.14
CA PRO A 376 4.63 5.96 14.05
C PRO A 376 3.29 6.26 13.37
N PHE A 377 3.30 6.93 12.22
CA PHE A 377 2.09 7.19 11.42
C PHE A 377 1.69 5.93 10.63
N TRP A 378 2.65 5.32 9.92
CA TRP A 378 2.41 4.08 9.18
C TRP A 378 2.01 2.93 10.10
N GLY A 379 2.64 2.80 11.27
CA GLY A 379 2.22 1.83 12.29
C GLY A 379 0.77 2.04 12.75
N ARG A 380 0.31 3.30 12.87
CA ARG A 380 -1.08 3.62 13.22
C ARG A 380 -2.06 3.34 12.07
N VAL A 381 -1.70 3.65 10.82
CA VAL A 381 -2.53 3.35 9.65
C VAL A 381 -2.67 1.85 9.45
N LEU A 382 -1.56 1.10 9.56
CA LEU A 382 -1.53 -0.36 9.52
C LEU A 382 -2.33 -0.97 10.68
N SER A 383 -2.20 -0.46 11.89
CA SER A 383 -2.97 -0.94 13.05
C SER A 383 -4.48 -0.70 12.89
N LEU A 384 -4.90 0.48 12.42
CA LEU A 384 -6.32 0.80 12.21
C LEU A 384 -6.96 0.00 11.07
N ARG A 385 -6.21 -0.28 9.99
CA ARG A 385 -6.68 -1.10 8.86
C ARG A 385 -6.60 -2.59 9.15
N GLY A 386 -5.50 -3.04 9.75
CA GLY A 386 -5.32 -4.40 10.27
C GLY A 386 -6.44 -4.74 11.24
N SER A 387 -6.84 -3.84 12.15
CA SER A 387 -8.01 -4.05 13.01
C SER A 387 -9.30 -4.27 12.23
N ASN A 388 -9.47 -3.67 11.05
CA ASN A 388 -10.67 -3.77 10.23
C ASN A 388 -10.66 -5.04 9.35
N ALA A 389 -9.49 -5.44 8.84
CA ALA A 389 -9.28 -6.70 8.13
C ALA A 389 -9.37 -7.90 9.10
N LEU A 390 -8.74 -7.78 10.28
CA LEU A 390 -8.78 -8.75 11.37
C LEU A 390 -10.17 -8.84 11.99
N ALA A 391 -10.89 -7.72 12.19
CA ALA A 391 -12.29 -7.76 12.62
C ALA A 391 -13.20 -8.39 11.56
N ARG A 392 -12.99 -8.13 10.27
CA ARG A 392 -13.71 -8.82 9.18
C ARG A 392 -13.37 -10.32 9.15
N TYR A 393 -12.11 -10.68 9.35
CA TYR A 393 -11.65 -12.07 9.44
C TYR A 393 -12.26 -12.81 10.64
N PHE A 394 -12.27 -12.20 11.83
CA PHE A 394 -12.91 -12.76 13.02
C PHE A 394 -14.44 -12.79 12.91
N LEU A 395 -15.08 -11.75 12.33
CA LEU A 395 -16.54 -11.75 12.11
C LEU A 395 -16.98 -12.79 11.07
N LEU A 396 -16.11 -13.18 10.14
CA LEU A 396 -16.42 -14.16 9.09
C LEU A 396 -16.00 -15.59 9.46
N ASN A 397 -15.09 -15.78 10.42
CA ASN A 397 -14.53 -17.11 10.74
C ASN A 397 -14.63 -17.51 12.23
N ASP A 398 -15.26 -16.72 13.09
CA ASP A 398 -15.55 -17.11 14.48
C ASP A 398 -16.95 -17.74 14.60
N PRO A 399 -17.07 -19.06 14.90
CA PRO A 399 -18.35 -19.72 15.12
C PRO A 399 -19.17 -19.12 16.29
N VAL A 400 -18.51 -18.44 17.23
CA VAL A 400 -19.16 -17.76 18.36
C VAL A 400 -19.77 -16.42 17.91
N ALA A 401 -19.09 -15.68 17.04
CA ALA A 401 -19.58 -14.40 16.50
C ALA A 401 -20.82 -14.58 15.59
N GLN A 402 -20.92 -15.71 14.88
CA GLN A 402 -22.09 -16.02 14.06
C GLN A 402 -23.35 -16.28 14.89
N LYS A 403 -23.18 -16.83 16.10
CA LYS A 403 -24.26 -17.04 17.08
C LYS A 403 -24.76 -15.72 17.69
N GLU A 404 -23.86 -14.75 17.89
CA GLU A 404 -24.23 -13.39 18.32
C GLU A 404 -24.91 -12.60 17.19
N TRP A 405 -24.46 -12.74 15.94
CA TRP A 405 -25.11 -12.13 14.78
C TRP A 405 -26.53 -12.68 14.53
N ASP A 406 -26.75 -13.97 14.74
CA ASP A 406 -28.07 -14.59 14.67
C ASP A 406 -28.97 -14.23 15.87
N MET A 407 -28.39 -13.96 17.04
CA MET A 407 -29.11 -13.37 18.17
C MET A 407 -29.55 -11.94 17.88
N VAL A 408 -28.69 -11.11 17.26
CA VAL A 408 -29.04 -9.74 16.85
C VAL A 408 -30.14 -9.73 15.77
N LYS A 409 -30.14 -10.71 14.86
CA LYS A 409 -31.24 -10.90 13.88
C LYS A 409 -32.56 -11.36 14.51
N LYS A 410 -32.53 -12.10 15.63
CA LYS A 410 -33.74 -12.59 16.32
C LYS A 410 -34.39 -11.56 17.25
N VAL A 411 -33.71 -10.47 17.61
CA VAL A 411 -34.23 -9.44 18.53
C VAL A 411 -34.91 -8.26 17.80
N ASN A 412 -34.93 -8.28 16.46
CA ASN A 412 -35.68 -7.31 15.65
C ASN A 412 -36.81 -7.96 14.83
N ILE A 413 -37.66 -8.74 15.50
CA ILE A 413 -39.07 -9.01 15.13
C ILE A 413 -39.94 -8.82 16.36
#